data_AF-A0A3N5K012-F1
#
_entry.id   AF-A0A3N5K012-F1
#
_cell.length_a   1.000
_cell.length_b   1.000
_cell.length_c   1.000
_cell.angle_alpha   90.00
_cell.angle_beta   90.00
_cell.angle_gamma   90.00
#
_symmetry.space_group_name_H-M   'P 1'
#
loop_
_entity.id
_entity.type
_entity.pdbx_description
1 polymer ?
#
loop_
_entity_poly.entity_id
_entity_poly.type
_entity_poly.pdbx_seq_one_letter_code
_entity_poly.pdbx_strand_id
1 'polypeptide(L)'
;VVQRKRHPLLKGEVVTQGTLSFSRPNLARWEVATPERTIVVIDEQALVVYRPERKEAERRELRDDFATRTVVEFLTAGMSLDVAEMEKRFQVDLYRGDGRLTLVLKPRSRWVAQAIASVTIVHREGEAVPRQIAVVGQRGDSTETALADVVVNPPFAADVFVLRLGPEVRVIEARQAPQDTPSGR
;
A
#
# COMPACT_ATOMS: atom_id res chain seq x y z
N VAL A 1 -3.57 12.15 -4.36
CA VAL A 1 -2.38 11.32 -4.03
C VAL A 1 -1.37 11.43 -5.15
N VAL A 2 -0.11 11.68 -4.81
CA VAL A 2 1.01 11.61 -5.76
C VAL A 2 2.01 10.59 -5.24
N GLN A 3 2.35 9.60 -6.05
CA GLN A 3 3.38 8.64 -5.72
C GLN A 3 4.55 8.75 -6.70
N ARG A 4 5.76 8.66 -6.16
CA ARG A 4 7.03 8.72 -6.87
C ARG A 4 7.79 7.44 -6.61
N LYS A 5 8.08 6.71 -7.67
CA LYS A 5 8.84 5.45 -7.61
C LYS A 5 10.17 5.62 -8.32
N ARG A 6 11.24 5.33 -7.60
CA ARG A 6 12.60 5.26 -8.12
C ARG A 6 13.10 3.85 -7.96
N HIS A 7 13.75 3.33 -8.99
CA HIS A 7 14.31 2.00 -8.97
C HIS A 7 15.59 1.99 -9.83
N PRO A 8 16.68 1.33 -9.40
CA PRO A 8 17.96 1.35 -10.14
C PRO A 8 17.86 0.89 -11.60
N LEU A 9 16.89 0.02 -11.90
CA LEU A 9 16.63 -0.50 -13.26
C LEU A 9 15.76 0.43 -14.14
N LEU A 10 15.19 1.50 -13.58
CA LEU A 10 14.39 2.45 -14.35
C LEU A 10 15.29 3.57 -14.88
N LYS A 11 15.03 4.02 -16.10
CA LYS A 11 15.76 5.16 -16.71
C LYS A 11 15.48 6.50 -16.01
N GLY A 12 14.45 6.56 -15.17
CA GLY A 12 14.04 7.75 -14.43
C GLY A 12 12.99 7.41 -13.38
N GLU A 13 12.54 8.45 -12.67
CA GLU A 13 11.44 8.33 -11.71
C GLU A 13 10.11 8.10 -12.43
N VAL A 14 9.30 7.19 -11.90
CA VAL A 14 7.92 7.00 -12.33
C VAL A 14 7.02 7.74 -11.35
N VAL A 15 6.23 8.68 -11.86
CA VAL A 15 5.27 9.45 -11.08
C VAL A 15 3.86 8.96 -11.40
N THR A 16 3.11 8.59 -10.38
CA THR A 16 1.69 8.25 -10.49
C THR A 16 0.85 9.22 -9.68
N GLN A 17 -0.35 9.51 -10.18
CA GLN A 17 -1.29 10.40 -9.52
C GLN A 17 -2.66 9.74 -9.45
N GLY A 18 -3.39 9.97 -8.37
CA GLY A 18 -4.67 9.32 -8.15
C GLY A 18 -5.40 9.74 -6.89
N THR A 19 -6.50 9.06 -6.63
CA THR A 19 -7.38 9.26 -5.47
C THR A 19 -7.37 8.03 -4.59
N LEU A 20 -7.16 8.22 -3.28
CA LEU A 20 -7.23 7.15 -2.29
C LEU A 20 -8.44 7.39 -1.38
N SER A 21 -9.38 6.46 -1.41
CA SER A 21 -10.46 6.35 -0.45
C SER A 21 -10.13 5.23 0.54
N PHE A 22 -10.32 5.49 1.82
CA PHE A 22 -10.02 4.53 2.88
C PHE A 22 -11.13 4.56 3.93
N SER A 23 -11.62 3.39 4.30
CA SER A 23 -12.51 3.21 5.44
C SER A 23 -11.96 2.10 6.33
N ARG A 24 -11.86 2.40 7.62
CA ARG A 24 -11.45 1.41 8.62
C ARG A 24 -12.44 0.24 8.65
N PRO A 25 -11.99 -0.97 8.98
CA PRO A 25 -10.60 -1.32 9.31
C PRO A 25 -9.70 -1.57 8.09
N ASN A 26 -10.25 -1.99 6.97
CA ASN A 26 -9.46 -2.57 5.87
C ASN A 26 -10.03 -2.30 4.46
N LEU A 27 -11.01 -1.41 4.31
CA LEU A 27 -11.54 -1.06 2.99
C LEU A 27 -10.69 0.05 2.37
N ALA A 28 -10.18 -0.19 1.17
CA ALA A 28 -9.42 0.81 0.45
C ALA A 28 -9.74 0.77 -1.04
N ARG A 29 -9.74 1.95 -1.66
CA ARG A 29 -9.82 2.11 -3.10
C ARG A 29 -8.80 3.13 -3.54
N TRP A 30 -7.89 2.72 -4.40
CA TRP A 30 -6.91 3.60 -5.01
C TRP A 30 -7.11 3.64 -6.51
N GLU A 31 -7.56 4.78 -7.02
CA GLU A 31 -7.69 5.04 -8.46
C GLU A 31 -6.51 5.86 -8.94
N VAL A 32 -5.59 5.22 -9.64
CA VAL A 32 -4.49 5.86 -10.37
C VAL A 32 -5.03 6.34 -11.71
N ALA A 33 -4.81 7.62 -12.01
CA ALA A 33 -5.20 8.26 -13.26
C ALA A 33 -4.04 8.34 -14.27
N THR A 34 -2.80 8.45 -13.78
CA THR A 34 -1.60 8.58 -14.62
C THR A 34 -0.46 7.68 -14.12
N PRO A 35 0.40 7.15 -15.01
CA PRO A 35 0.38 7.29 -16.48
C PRO A 35 -0.60 6.34 -17.19
N GLU A 36 -1.02 5.26 -16.54
CA GLU A 36 -2.04 4.31 -17.01
C GLU A 36 -3.10 4.20 -15.93
N ARG A 37 -4.38 4.15 -16.32
CA ARG A 37 -5.46 4.04 -15.34
C ARG A 37 -5.38 2.69 -14.64
N THR A 38 -5.33 2.70 -13.32
CA THR A 38 -5.33 1.47 -12.52
C THR A 38 -6.23 1.67 -11.32
N ILE A 39 -7.12 0.71 -11.08
CA ILE A 39 -8.03 0.72 -9.95
C ILE A 39 -7.63 -0.42 -9.03
N VAL A 40 -7.15 -0.10 -7.84
CA VAL A 40 -6.87 -1.07 -6.78
C VAL A 40 -7.99 -1.00 -5.77
N VAL A 41 -8.65 -2.11 -5.50
CA VAL A 41 -9.66 -2.24 -4.45
C VAL A 41 -9.20 -3.30 -3.46
N ILE A 42 -9.30 -2.97 -2.19
CA ILE A 42 -9.08 -3.88 -1.07
C ILE A 42 -10.40 -3.93 -0.30
N ASP A 43 -10.92 -5.13 -0.14
CA ASP A 43 -12.04 -5.42 0.75
C ASP A 43 -11.63 -6.48 1.80
N GLU A 44 -12.61 -7.02 2.52
CA GLU A 44 -12.36 -8.03 3.56
C GLU A 44 -11.87 -9.39 3.02
N GLN A 45 -12.03 -9.63 1.72
CA GLN A 45 -11.82 -10.92 1.08
C GLN A 45 -10.59 -10.91 0.20
N ALA A 46 -10.41 -9.85 -0.58
CA ALA A 46 -9.44 -9.81 -1.66
C ALA A 46 -8.82 -8.43 -1.88
N LEU A 47 -7.63 -8.46 -2.47
CA LEU A 47 -7.05 -7.34 -3.19
C LEU A 47 -7.26 -7.58 -4.68
N VAL A 48 -7.85 -6.59 -5.37
CA VAL A 48 -8.08 -6.62 -6.82
C VAL A 48 -7.39 -5.43 -7.48
N VAL A 49 -6.53 -5.71 -8.46
CA VAL A 49 -5.89 -4.70 -9.31
C VAL A 49 -6.49 -4.78 -10.71
N TYR A 50 -7.25 -3.76 -11.10
CA TYR A 50 -7.89 -3.68 -12.41
C TYR A 50 -7.23 -2.63 -13.29
N ARG A 51 -6.90 -3.01 -14.52
CA ARG A 51 -6.34 -2.16 -15.58
C ARG A 51 -7.36 -2.07 -16.72
N PRO A 52 -8.19 -1.00 -16.76
CA PRO A 52 -9.29 -0.87 -17.71
C PRO A 52 -8.87 -0.97 -19.17
N GLU A 53 -7.77 -0.32 -19.55
CA GLU A 53 -7.26 -0.24 -20.92
C GLU A 53 -6.85 -1.61 -21.46
N ARG A 54 -6.40 -2.49 -20.55
CA ARG A 54 -6.01 -3.87 -20.86
C ARG A 54 -7.16 -4.86 -20.69
N LYS A 55 -8.30 -4.44 -20.12
CA LYS A 55 -9.41 -5.31 -19.71
C LYS A 55 -8.93 -6.49 -18.87
N GLU A 56 -8.02 -6.22 -17.94
CA GLU A 56 -7.38 -7.23 -17.10
C GLU A 56 -7.53 -6.88 -15.63
N ALA A 57 -7.98 -7.84 -14.84
CA ALA A 57 -8.00 -7.75 -13.39
C ALA A 57 -7.14 -8.88 -12.79
N GLU A 58 -6.32 -8.53 -11.80
CA GLU A 58 -5.60 -9.50 -10.99
C GLU A 58 -6.25 -9.55 -9.61
N ARG A 59 -6.68 -10.73 -9.18
CA ARG A 59 -7.33 -10.94 -7.89
C ARG A 59 -6.44 -11.81 -7.01
N ARG A 60 -6.29 -11.40 -5.74
CA ARG A 60 -5.55 -12.11 -4.70
C ARG A 60 -6.42 -12.23 -3.46
N GLU A 61 -6.68 -13.47 -3.04
CA GLU A 61 -7.43 -13.72 -1.81
C GLU A 61 -6.56 -13.49 -0.58
N LEU A 62 -7.01 -12.63 0.33
CA LEU A 62 -6.25 -12.30 1.54
C LEU A 62 -6.16 -13.49 2.52
N ARG A 63 -7.09 -14.44 2.43
CA ARG A 63 -7.07 -15.66 3.25
C ARG A 63 -5.93 -16.59 2.86
N ASP A 64 -5.63 -16.69 1.58
CA ASP A 64 -4.71 -17.67 1.00
C ASP A 64 -3.33 -17.09 0.64
N ASP A 65 -3.22 -15.75 0.58
CA ASP A 65 -1.97 -15.04 0.33
C ASP A 65 -1.51 -14.25 1.57
N PHE A 66 -0.70 -14.92 2.40
CA PHE A 66 -0.13 -14.34 3.62
C PHE A 66 0.70 -13.07 3.36
N ALA A 67 1.42 -13.03 2.23
CA ALA A 67 2.27 -11.90 1.88
C ALA A 67 1.40 -10.68 1.54
N THR A 68 0.40 -10.86 0.67
CA THR A 68 -0.55 -9.80 0.33
C THR A 68 -1.32 -9.33 1.56
N ARG A 69 -1.81 -10.25 2.40
CA ARG A 69 -2.49 -9.91 3.66
C ARG A 69 -1.62 -9.04 4.57
N THR A 70 -0.36 -9.42 4.76
CA THR A 70 0.58 -8.66 5.60
C THR A 70 0.82 -7.25 5.05
N VAL A 71 0.90 -7.08 3.73
CA VAL A 71 1.02 -5.76 3.10
C VAL A 71 -0.23 -4.93 3.34
N VAL A 72 -1.42 -5.51 3.19
CA VAL A 72 -2.69 -4.82 3.46
C VAL A 72 -2.77 -4.38 4.92
N GLU A 73 -2.54 -5.28 5.88
CA GLU A 73 -2.53 -4.95 7.32
C GLU A 73 -1.57 -3.80 7.64
N PHE A 74 -0.38 -3.80 7.02
CA PHE A 74 0.59 -2.74 7.21
C PHE A 74 0.10 -1.39 6.66
N LEU A 75 -0.46 -1.39 5.44
CA LEU A 75 -0.99 -0.17 4.82
C LEU A 75 -2.14 0.41 5.65
N THR A 76 -3.06 -0.42 6.12
CA THR A 76 -4.23 0.02 6.90
C THR A 76 -3.83 0.53 8.29
N ALA A 77 -2.84 -0.09 8.93
CA ALA A 77 -2.25 0.36 10.18
C ALA A 77 -1.55 1.72 10.03
N GLY A 78 -0.75 1.89 8.98
CA GLY A 78 -0.10 3.17 8.67
C GLY A 78 -1.08 4.30 8.38
N MET A 79 -2.19 4.01 7.67
CA MET A 79 -3.25 4.98 7.41
C MET A 79 -4.06 5.35 8.67
N SER A 80 -4.11 4.47 9.67
CA SER A 80 -4.87 4.66 10.90
C SER A 80 -4.04 5.12 12.10
N LEU A 81 -2.72 5.27 11.93
CA LEU A 81 -1.76 5.50 13.03
C LEU A 81 -1.86 4.42 14.13
N ASP A 82 -2.09 3.15 13.74
CA ASP A 82 -2.12 2.03 14.68
C ASP A 82 -0.69 1.56 14.98
N VAL A 83 -0.06 2.24 15.95
CA VAL A 83 1.32 1.95 16.36
C VAL A 83 1.47 0.54 16.90
N ALA A 84 0.48 0.04 17.65
CA ALA A 84 0.53 -1.30 18.23
C ALA A 84 0.53 -2.39 17.14
N GLU A 85 -0.26 -2.23 16.08
CA GLU A 85 -0.24 -3.14 14.94
C GLU A 85 1.10 -3.07 14.19
N MET A 86 1.65 -1.87 13.99
CA MET A 86 2.95 -1.69 13.32
C MET A 86 4.09 -2.33 14.12
N GLU A 87 4.09 -2.20 15.45
CA GLU A 87 5.12 -2.73 16.35
C GLU A 87 5.25 -4.27 16.31
N LYS A 88 4.19 -4.99 15.93
CA LYS A 88 4.22 -6.45 15.75
C LYS A 88 5.26 -6.91 14.74
N ARG A 89 5.54 -6.08 13.72
CA ARG A 89 6.43 -6.43 12.59
C ARG A 89 7.63 -5.49 12.45
N PHE A 90 7.56 -4.30 13.03
CA PHE A 90 8.59 -3.27 12.93
C PHE A 90 9.03 -2.79 14.31
N GLN A 91 10.30 -2.42 14.43
CA GLN A 91 10.71 -1.45 15.43
C GLN A 91 10.23 -0.08 14.96
N VAL A 92 9.55 0.66 15.83
CA VAL A 92 8.99 1.98 15.53
C VAL A 92 9.73 3.02 16.37
N ASP A 93 10.49 3.88 15.70
CA ASP A 93 11.12 5.04 16.32
C ASP A 93 10.23 6.27 16.02
N LEU A 94 9.88 7.04 17.06
CA LEU A 94 8.97 8.19 16.97
C LEU A 94 9.72 9.49 17.22
N TYR A 95 9.58 10.44 16.29
CA TYR A 95 10.19 11.76 16.36
C TYR A 95 9.11 12.84 16.26
N ARG A 96 9.14 13.81 17.19
CA ARG A 96 8.37 15.04 17.09
C ARG A 96 9.30 16.23 16.92
N GLY A 97 8.96 17.11 15.99
CA GLY A 97 9.69 18.33 15.71
C GLY A 97 9.02 19.09 14.56
N ASP A 98 9.20 20.41 14.53
CA ASP A 98 8.74 21.27 13.43
C ASP A 98 7.24 21.12 13.07
N GLY A 99 6.39 20.89 14.09
CA GLY A 99 4.94 20.68 13.91
C GLY A 99 4.59 19.39 13.18
N ARG A 100 5.49 18.39 13.21
CA ARG A 100 5.32 17.09 12.56
C ARG A 100 5.57 15.94 13.54
N LEU A 101 4.87 14.85 13.29
CA LEU A 101 5.12 13.56 13.90
C LEU A 101 5.65 12.63 12.81
N THR A 102 6.86 12.11 13.01
CA THR A 102 7.51 11.19 12.06
C THR A 102 7.71 9.85 12.74
N LEU A 103 7.17 8.79 12.14
CA LEU A 103 7.43 7.41 12.51
C LEU A 103 8.45 6.83 11.55
N VAL A 104 9.53 6.25 12.07
CA VAL A 104 10.53 5.50 11.31
C VAL A 104 10.43 4.05 11.71
N LEU A 105 10.09 3.20 10.75
CA LEU A 105 9.83 1.79 10.93
C LEU A 105 10.95 0.97 10.31
N LYS A 106 11.53 0.08 11.11
CA LYS A 106 12.56 -0.88 10.66
C LYS A 106 12.06 -2.30 10.85
N PRO A 107 12.16 -3.18 9.85
CA PRO A 107 11.65 -4.54 9.99
C PRO A 107 12.33 -5.31 11.14
N ARG A 108 11.54 -6.03 11.94
CA ARG A 108 12.09 -6.95 12.97
C ARG A 108 12.56 -8.27 12.36
N SER A 109 11.86 -8.75 11.34
CA SER A 109 12.18 -10.01 10.68
C SER A 109 13.28 -9.83 9.64
N ARG A 110 14.29 -10.71 9.68
CA ARG A 110 15.35 -10.77 8.65
C ARG A 110 14.78 -11.01 7.25
N TRP A 111 13.68 -11.75 7.13
CA TRP A 111 13.05 -12.02 5.84
C TRP A 111 12.42 -10.74 5.26
N VAL A 112 11.71 -9.97 6.08
CA VAL A 112 11.15 -8.68 5.64
C VAL A 112 12.27 -7.68 5.32
N ALA A 113 13.36 -7.70 6.09
CA ALA A 113 14.54 -6.87 5.86
C ALA A 113 15.27 -7.17 4.53
N GLN A 114 15.01 -8.33 3.89
CA GLN A 114 15.53 -8.60 2.54
C GLN A 114 14.83 -7.78 1.45
N ALA A 115 13.58 -7.36 1.71
CA ALA A 115 12.78 -6.58 0.79
C ALA A 115 12.76 -5.09 1.17
N ILE A 116 12.54 -4.77 2.44
CA ILE A 116 12.34 -3.41 2.94
C ILE A 116 13.50 -3.03 3.87
N ALA A 117 14.14 -1.89 3.61
CA ALA A 117 15.13 -1.31 4.52
C ALA A 117 14.46 -0.48 5.62
N SER A 118 13.51 0.39 5.23
CA SER A 118 12.79 1.26 6.17
C SER A 118 11.48 1.76 5.59
N VAL A 119 10.53 2.06 6.47
CA VAL A 119 9.35 2.86 6.12
C VAL A 119 9.32 4.12 6.98
N THR A 120 9.00 5.25 6.38
CA THR A 120 8.82 6.53 7.09
C THR A 120 7.40 7.03 6.87
N ILE A 121 6.69 7.33 7.95
CA ILE A 121 5.34 7.87 7.91
C ILE A 121 5.37 9.24 8.58
N VAL A 122 4.92 10.27 7.88
CA VAL A 122 4.92 11.66 8.36
C VAL A 122 3.49 12.14 8.50
N HIS A 123 3.16 12.61 9.69
CA HIS A 123 1.90 13.27 10.03
C HIS A 123 2.18 14.74 10.35
N ARG A 124 1.19 15.60 10.09
CA ARG A 124 1.17 16.92 10.72
C ARG A 124 0.72 16.76 12.17
N GLU A 125 1.26 17.58 13.07
CA GLU A 125 0.82 17.56 14.46
C GLU A 125 -0.70 17.83 14.57
N GLY A 126 -1.38 17.00 15.35
CA GLY A 126 -2.84 17.02 15.51
C GLY A 126 -3.63 16.24 14.45
N GLU A 127 -2.99 15.72 13.40
CA GLU A 127 -3.68 14.94 12.35
C GLU A 127 -3.53 13.43 12.55
N ALA A 128 -4.66 12.72 12.46
CA ALA A 128 -4.69 11.25 12.55
C ALA A 128 -4.29 10.54 11.25
N VAL A 129 -4.33 11.24 10.11
CA VAL A 129 -4.04 10.68 8.79
C VAL A 129 -2.64 11.13 8.34
N PRO A 130 -1.83 10.26 7.72
CA PRO A 130 -0.51 10.64 7.24
C PRO A 130 -0.60 11.66 6.09
N ARG A 131 0.46 12.47 5.97
CA ARG A 131 0.71 13.35 4.82
C ARG A 131 1.69 12.75 3.84
N GLN A 132 2.62 11.94 4.33
CA GLN A 132 3.61 11.27 3.50
C GLN A 132 3.94 9.89 4.04
N ILE A 133 4.10 8.93 3.13
CA ILE A 133 4.59 7.59 3.40
C ILE A 133 5.74 7.33 2.44
N ALA A 134 6.92 6.99 2.94
CA ALA A 134 8.08 6.63 2.13
C ALA A 134 8.52 5.21 2.48
N VAL A 135 8.67 4.35 1.48
CA VAL A 135 9.20 2.99 1.61
C VAL A 135 10.53 2.94 0.88
N VAL A 136 11.59 2.51 1.57
CA VAL A 136 12.91 2.26 0.99
C VAL A 136 13.12 0.76 0.98
N GLY A 137 13.35 0.21 -0.21
CA GLY A 137 13.71 -1.19 -0.40
C GLY A 137 15.18 -1.42 -0.12
N GLN A 138 15.53 -2.66 0.26
CA GLN A 138 16.89 -3.03 0.62
C GLN A 138 17.88 -2.92 -0.57
N ARG A 139 17.36 -2.91 -1.81
CA ARG A 139 18.14 -2.80 -3.04
C ARG A 139 18.24 -1.36 -3.57
N GLY A 140 17.82 -0.38 -2.77
CA GLY A 140 17.91 1.05 -3.12
C GLY A 140 16.74 1.57 -3.95
N ASP A 141 15.73 0.75 -4.22
CA ASP A 141 14.47 1.25 -4.73
C ASP A 141 13.71 2.03 -3.65
N SER A 142 12.96 3.05 -4.06
CA SER A 142 12.20 3.88 -3.13
C SER A 142 10.85 4.25 -3.72
N THR A 143 9.83 4.22 -2.88
CA THR A 143 8.49 4.69 -3.22
C THR A 143 8.07 5.75 -2.20
N GLU A 144 7.78 6.95 -2.64
CA GLU A 144 7.24 8.03 -1.82
C GLU A 144 5.80 8.31 -2.23
N THR A 145 4.89 8.34 -1.26
CA THR A 145 3.47 8.62 -1.46
C THR A 145 3.11 9.86 -0.65
N ALA A 146 2.64 10.90 -1.34
CA ALA A 146 2.15 12.14 -0.74
C ALA A 146 0.62 12.21 -0.81
N LEU A 147 0.01 12.48 0.33
CA LEU A 147 -1.44 12.64 0.51
C LEU A 147 -1.75 14.14 0.66
N ALA A 148 -2.31 14.72 -0.39
CA ALA A 148 -2.85 16.07 -0.43
C ALA A 148 -4.38 16.04 -0.35
N ASP A 149 -4.99 17.16 0.04
CA ASP A 149 -6.45 17.36 0.03
C ASP A 149 -7.22 16.28 0.82
N VAL A 150 -6.66 15.87 1.96
CA VAL A 150 -7.25 14.86 2.83
C VAL A 150 -8.53 15.39 3.46
N VAL A 151 -9.65 14.74 3.16
CA VAL A 151 -10.93 14.92 3.84
C VAL A 151 -11.13 13.74 4.79
N VAL A 152 -11.33 14.04 6.08
CA VAL A 152 -11.52 13.02 7.12
C VAL A 152 -13.01 12.78 7.32
N ASN A 153 -13.40 11.50 7.37
CA ASN A 153 -14.79 11.04 7.50
C ASN A 153 -15.76 11.67 6.49
N PRO A 154 -15.42 11.72 5.17
CA PRO A 154 -16.40 12.12 4.17
C PRO A 154 -17.53 11.08 4.10
N PRO A 155 -18.74 11.46 3.68
CA PRO A 155 -19.74 10.48 3.33
C PRO A 155 -19.26 9.64 2.14
N PHE A 156 -19.29 8.32 2.28
CA PHE A 156 -19.06 7.41 1.16
C PHE A 156 -20.40 6.84 0.67
N ALA A 157 -20.56 6.72 -0.65
CA ALA A 157 -21.63 5.92 -1.21
C ALA A 157 -21.41 4.43 -0.87
N ALA A 158 -22.50 3.67 -0.79
CA ALA A 158 -22.47 2.27 -0.36
C ALA A 158 -21.57 1.37 -1.23
N ASP A 159 -21.29 1.77 -2.46
CA ASP A 159 -20.56 1.00 -3.46
C ASP A 159 -19.17 1.56 -3.80
N VAL A 160 -18.67 2.56 -3.06
CA VAL A 160 -17.33 3.15 -3.29
C VAL A 160 -16.25 2.07 -3.32
N PHE A 161 -16.34 1.06 -2.45
CA PHE A 161 -15.37 -0.03 -2.36
C PHE A 161 -15.75 -1.27 -3.16
N VAL A 162 -16.81 -1.22 -3.97
CA VAL A 162 -17.26 -2.36 -4.79
C VAL A 162 -16.70 -2.21 -6.20
N LEU A 163 -15.88 -3.17 -6.62
CA LEU A 163 -15.38 -3.24 -7.99
C LEU A 163 -16.27 -4.13 -8.85
N ARG A 164 -16.99 -3.52 -9.79
CA ARG A 164 -17.81 -4.24 -10.78
C ARG A 164 -17.00 -4.41 -12.06
N LEU A 165 -16.65 -5.66 -12.38
CA LEU A 165 -15.93 -6.01 -13.61
C LEU A 165 -16.94 -6.46 -14.68
N GLY A 166 -16.75 -5.99 -15.92
CA GLY A 166 -17.54 -6.41 -17.05
C GLY A 166 -17.19 -7.85 -17.51
N PRO A 167 -18.08 -8.52 -18.26
CA PRO A 167 -17.85 -9.88 -18.77
C PRO A 167 -16.64 -9.99 -19.72
N GLU A 168 -16.22 -8.88 -20.31
CA GLU A 168 -15.04 -8.78 -21.17
C GLU A 168 -13.70 -8.71 -20.41
N VAL A 169 -13.75 -8.55 -19.09
CA VAL A 169 -12.55 -8.43 -18.26
C VAL A 169 -11.98 -9.82 -17.98
N ARG A 170 -10.71 -10.01 -18.36
CA ARG A 170 -9.96 -11.21 -18.01
C ARG A 170 -9.52 -11.14 -16.56
N VAL A 171 -10.11 -11.97 -15.71
CA VAL A 171 -9.72 -12.11 -14.30
C VAL A 171 -8.62 -13.16 -14.18
N ILE A 172 -7.50 -12.75 -13.60
CA ILE A 172 -6.34 -13.59 -13.29
C ILE A 172 -6.35 -13.81 -11.79
N GLU A 173 -6.62 -15.03 -11.36
CA GLU A 173 -6.37 -15.45 -9.98
C GLU A 173 -4.87 -15.63 -9.83
N ALA A 174 -4.22 -14.69 -9.14
CA ALA A 174 -2.80 -14.82 -8.84
C ALA A 174 -2.64 -15.93 -7.80
N ARG A 175 -2.25 -17.12 -8.26
CA ARG A 175 -1.75 -18.16 -7.35
C ARG A 175 -0.46 -17.67 -6.73
N GLN A 176 -0.25 -18.08 -5.48
CA GLN A 176 0.93 -17.81 -4.66
C GLN A 176 2.18 -17.59 -5.51
N ALA A 177 2.91 -16.50 -5.26
CA ALA A 177 4.32 -16.47 -5.64
C ALA A 177 4.93 -17.77 -5.08
N PRO A 178 5.65 -18.57 -5.88
CA PRO A 178 6.24 -19.80 -5.39
C PRO A 178 7.00 -19.47 -4.11
N GLN A 179 6.65 -20.15 -3.02
CA GLN A 179 7.61 -20.31 -1.95
C GLN A 179 8.79 -21.02 -2.62
N ASP A 180 9.89 -20.32 -2.83
CA ASP A 180 11.14 -20.96 -3.22
C ASP A 180 11.41 -22.04 -2.18
N THR A 181 11.13 -23.28 -2.56
CA THR A 181 11.49 -24.48 -1.83
C THR A 181 12.96 -24.32 -1.47
N PRO A 182 13.37 -24.45 -0.19
CA PRO A 182 14.79 -24.54 0.11
C PRO A 182 15.27 -25.82 -0.59
N SER A 183 15.98 -25.64 -1.70
CA SER A 183 16.68 -26.73 -2.37
C SER A 183 17.52 -27.43 -1.31
N GLY A 184 17.24 -28.72 -1.16
CA GLY A 184 17.75 -29.54 -0.07
C GLY A 184 19.26 -29.49 0.09
N ARG A 185 19.67 -29.77 1.32
CA ARG A 185 20.94 -30.41 1.62
C ARG A 185 20.72 -31.92 1.65
#